data_AF-N6YQ26-F1
#
_entry.id   AF-N6YQ26-F1
#
_cell.length_a   1.000
_cell.length_b   1.000
_cell.length_c   1.000
_cell.angle_alpha   90.00
_cell.angle_beta   90.00
_cell.angle_gamma   90.00
#
_symmetry.space_group_name_H-M   'P 1'
#
loop_
_entity.id
_entity.type
_entity.pdbx_description
1 polymer ?
#
loop_
_entity_poly.entity_id
_entity_poly.type
_entity_poly.pdbx_seq_one_letter_code
_entity_poly.pdbx_strand_id
1 'polypeptide(L)'
;MRVLIVKTSSLGDVIHTLPALTDAVRALPGIRFDWVVEEAFAEIPRWHPAVDAVIPVAVRRWRKHPLQARRSGEWAAFRTAIGARPYDAVIDAQGLLKSAWLARHARGPLHGLDRRSAREPLASLFYRHRHCVAWGRHAVLRVRELFARALGYALPADAAAGFGNGAPAADPYGLDRARVMAGSGDARNTGISAAGAPYLVFLHGTTWDTKHWPETYWHQLAERACAAGWQVRLPWGSAAEHERAERIAAGLPGAQVLPRLTLAGVAAET
;
A
#
# COMPACT_ATOMS: atom_id res chain seq x y z
N MET A 1 13.91 -11.78 -15.42
CA MET A 1 12.54 -12.28 -15.18
C MET A 1 11.63 -11.09 -14.91
N ARG A 2 10.42 -11.07 -15.46
CA ARG A 2 9.41 -10.02 -15.24
C ARG A 2 8.10 -10.60 -14.73
N VAL A 3 7.60 -10.02 -13.65
CA VAL A 3 6.42 -10.51 -12.93
C VAL A 3 5.37 -9.41 -12.82
N LEU A 4 4.11 -9.74 -13.08
CA LEU A 4 2.99 -8.83 -12.83
C LEU A 4 2.38 -9.14 -11.46
N ILE A 5 2.28 -8.13 -10.60
CA ILE A 5 1.61 -8.21 -9.30
C ILE A 5 0.20 -7.66 -9.44
N VAL A 6 -0.80 -8.43 -9.02
CA VAL A 6 -2.18 -7.95 -8.85
C VAL A 6 -2.49 -7.89 -7.36
N LYS A 7 -2.32 -6.70 -6.79
CA LYS A 7 -2.65 -6.38 -5.41
C LYS A 7 -3.17 -4.96 -5.33
N THR A 8 -4.49 -4.83 -5.34
CA THR A 8 -5.14 -3.55 -5.64
C THR A 8 -5.49 -2.69 -4.44
N SER A 9 -5.71 -3.29 -3.26
CA SER A 9 -6.24 -2.64 -2.06
C SER A 9 -6.18 -3.61 -0.88
N SER A 10 -6.33 -3.21 0.38
CA SER A 10 -6.32 -1.84 0.94
C SER A 10 -4.90 -1.27 1.06
N LEU A 11 -4.75 -0.05 1.61
CA LEU A 11 -3.45 0.60 1.82
C LEU A 11 -2.45 -0.33 2.53
N GLY A 12 -2.85 -0.90 3.67
CA GLY A 12 -2.01 -1.83 4.43
C GLY A 12 -1.69 -3.10 3.64
N ASP A 13 -2.62 -3.64 2.85
CA ASP A 13 -2.37 -4.84 2.06
C ASP A 13 -1.38 -4.60 0.90
N VAL A 14 -1.33 -3.39 0.34
CA VAL A 14 -0.33 -2.98 -0.66
C VAL A 14 1.05 -2.89 -0.01
N ILE A 15 1.16 -2.21 1.14
CA ILE A 15 2.41 -2.11 1.90
C ILE A 15 2.92 -3.49 2.35
N HIS A 16 2.03 -4.36 2.82
CA HIS A 16 2.37 -5.73 3.26
C HIS A 16 2.88 -6.64 2.14
N THR A 17 2.76 -6.22 0.88
CA THR A 17 3.28 -6.98 -0.27
C THR A 17 4.75 -6.65 -0.56
N LEU A 18 5.26 -5.49 -0.15
CA LEU A 18 6.62 -5.05 -0.42
C LEU A 18 7.70 -6.04 0.07
N PRO A 19 7.60 -6.64 1.28
CA PRO A 19 8.61 -7.63 1.70
C PRO A 19 8.71 -8.86 0.80
N ALA A 20 7.62 -9.23 0.11
CA ALA A 20 7.67 -10.33 -0.85
C ALA A 20 8.47 -9.97 -2.11
N LEU A 21 8.47 -8.69 -2.53
CA LEU A 21 9.34 -8.21 -3.60
C LEU A 21 10.80 -8.22 -3.14
N THR A 22 11.07 -7.74 -1.92
CA THR A 22 12.42 -7.75 -1.33
C THR A 22 13.00 -9.17 -1.31
N ASP A 23 12.22 -10.15 -0.83
CA ASP A 23 12.61 -11.56 -0.83
C ASP A 23 12.92 -12.06 -2.25
N ALA A 24 12.03 -11.78 -3.21
CA ALA A 24 12.18 -12.22 -4.58
C ALA A 24 13.42 -11.60 -5.27
N VAL A 25 13.72 -10.32 -5.00
CA VAL A 25 14.94 -9.66 -5.51
C VAL A 25 16.20 -10.30 -4.95
N ARG A 26 16.20 -10.66 -3.66
CA ARG A 26 17.34 -11.36 -3.02
C ARG A 26 17.55 -12.76 -3.62
N ALA A 27 16.46 -13.48 -3.89
CA ALA A 27 16.51 -14.85 -4.41
C ALA A 27 16.74 -14.92 -5.92
N LEU A 28 16.26 -13.95 -6.69
CA LEU A 28 16.25 -13.95 -8.15
C LEU A 28 16.85 -12.64 -8.69
N PRO A 29 18.18 -12.57 -8.86
CA PRO A 29 18.85 -11.36 -9.34
C PRO A 29 18.27 -10.85 -10.67
N GLY A 30 17.98 -9.55 -10.74
CA GLY A 30 17.45 -8.90 -11.94
C GLY A 30 15.95 -9.12 -12.19
N ILE A 31 15.21 -9.71 -11.25
CA ILE A 31 13.74 -9.75 -11.32
C ILE A 31 13.16 -8.33 -11.30
N ARG A 32 12.13 -8.10 -12.13
CA ARG A 32 11.42 -6.83 -12.24
C ARG A 32 9.91 -7.02 -12.11
N PHE A 33 9.24 -6.03 -11.54
CA PHE A 33 7.82 -6.08 -11.28
C PHE A 33 7.06 -4.96 -11.98
N ASP A 34 5.93 -5.33 -12.57
CA ASP A 34 4.86 -4.40 -12.87
C ASP A 34 3.74 -4.64 -11.85
N TRP A 35 2.99 -3.59 -11.47
CA TRP A 35 2.01 -3.72 -10.38
C TRP A 35 0.67 -3.07 -10.72
N VAL A 36 -0.40 -3.87 -10.72
CA VAL A 36 -1.79 -3.41 -10.81
C VAL A 36 -2.31 -3.01 -9.43
N VAL A 37 -2.62 -1.73 -9.26
CA VAL A 37 -3.03 -1.15 -7.96
C VAL A 37 -4.18 -0.15 -8.12
N GLU A 38 -5.05 0.03 -7.10
CA GLU A 38 -6.01 1.14 -7.15
C GLU A 38 -5.28 2.48 -7.24
N GLU A 39 -5.81 3.41 -8.04
CA GLU A 39 -5.20 4.72 -8.31
C GLU A 39 -4.81 5.49 -7.04
N ALA A 40 -5.61 5.38 -5.98
CA ALA A 40 -5.37 6.03 -4.69
C ALA A 40 -4.11 5.54 -3.96
N PHE A 41 -3.56 4.38 -4.36
CA PHE A 41 -2.36 3.77 -3.77
C PHE A 41 -1.23 3.61 -4.79
N ALA A 42 -1.33 4.25 -5.97
CA ALA A 42 -0.39 4.08 -7.07
C ALA A 42 1.04 4.59 -6.78
N GLU A 43 1.20 5.45 -5.78
CA GLU A 43 2.52 5.93 -5.34
C GLU A 43 3.33 4.83 -4.65
N ILE A 44 2.69 3.95 -3.86
CA ILE A 44 3.38 3.02 -2.96
C ILE A 44 4.27 2.03 -3.72
N PRO A 45 3.81 1.36 -4.79
CA PRO A 45 4.68 0.46 -5.55
C PRO A 45 5.92 1.17 -6.11
N ARG A 46 5.83 2.47 -6.45
CA ARG A 46 6.95 3.23 -7.05
C ARG A 46 8.11 3.42 -6.09
N TRP A 47 7.86 3.29 -4.79
CA TRP A 47 8.89 3.44 -3.76
C TRP A 47 9.84 2.24 -3.69
N HIS A 48 9.46 1.08 -4.27
CA HIS A 48 10.31 -0.09 -4.32
C HIS A 48 11.13 -0.12 -5.62
N PRO A 49 12.47 -0.26 -5.58
CA PRO A 49 13.34 -0.10 -6.75
C PRO A 49 13.17 -1.20 -7.82
N ALA A 50 12.61 -2.35 -7.44
CA ALA A 50 12.32 -3.44 -8.37
C ALA A 50 10.99 -3.28 -9.15
N VAL A 51 10.19 -2.25 -8.83
CA VAL A 51 8.96 -1.95 -9.56
C VAL A 51 9.28 -1.00 -10.72
N ASP A 52 9.01 -1.46 -11.94
CA ASP A 52 9.28 -0.70 -13.16
C ASP A 52 8.04 0.07 -13.64
N ALA A 53 6.85 -0.56 -13.58
CA ALA A 53 5.61 0.06 -14.02
C ALA A 53 4.49 -0.13 -13.01
N VAL A 54 3.72 0.93 -12.79
CA VAL A 54 2.48 0.90 -12.02
C VAL A 54 1.31 1.07 -12.96
N ILE A 55 0.37 0.13 -12.91
CA ILE A 55 -0.83 0.09 -13.75
C ILE A 55 -2.03 0.43 -12.86
N PRO A 56 -2.43 1.71 -12.79
CA PRO A 56 -3.54 2.12 -11.95
C PRO A 56 -4.86 1.55 -12.47
N VAL A 57 -5.72 1.12 -11.54
CA VAL A 57 -7.12 0.77 -11.79
C VAL A 57 -8.02 1.60 -10.89
N ALA A 58 -9.27 1.82 -11.28
CA ALA A 58 -10.24 2.55 -10.48
C ALA A 58 -11.51 1.70 -10.29
N VAL A 59 -11.36 0.42 -9.92
CA VAL A 59 -12.48 -0.53 -9.84
C VAL A 59 -13.57 -0.01 -8.90
N ARG A 60 -13.18 0.65 -7.80
CA ARG A 60 -14.13 1.30 -6.89
C ARG A 60 -14.98 2.35 -7.60
N ARG A 61 -14.38 3.22 -8.42
CA ARG A 61 -15.09 4.24 -9.21
C ARG A 61 -15.91 3.61 -10.33
N TRP A 62 -15.35 2.66 -11.06
CA TRP A 62 -16.03 1.98 -12.17
C TRP A 62 -17.30 1.26 -11.74
N ARG A 63 -17.30 0.68 -10.52
CA ARG A 63 -18.50 0.05 -9.95
C ARG A 63 -19.59 1.06 -9.59
N LYS A 64 -19.22 2.28 -9.18
CA LYS A 64 -20.19 3.36 -8.87
C LYS A 64 -20.77 4.00 -10.13
N HIS A 65 -19.96 4.14 -11.18
CA HIS A 65 -20.35 4.81 -12.43
C HIS A 65 -19.99 3.97 -13.68
N PRO A 66 -20.66 2.82 -13.91
CA PRO A 66 -20.27 1.86 -14.96
C PRO A 66 -20.44 2.41 -16.39
N LEU A 67 -21.47 3.23 -16.63
CA LEU A 67 -21.69 3.87 -17.94
C LEU A 67 -20.59 4.89 -18.26
N GLN A 68 -20.17 5.66 -17.25
CA GLN A 68 -19.10 6.65 -17.40
C GLN A 68 -17.74 5.96 -17.60
N ALA A 69 -17.45 4.91 -16.83
CA ALA A 69 -16.24 4.11 -16.98
C ALA A 69 -16.13 3.42 -18.36
N ARG A 70 -17.27 3.06 -18.96
CA ARG A 70 -17.31 2.55 -20.34
C ARG A 70 -17.01 3.63 -21.37
N ARG A 71 -17.51 4.84 -21.17
CA ARG A 71 -17.30 5.98 -22.09
C ARG A 71 -15.92 6.62 -21.96
N SER A 72 -15.29 6.53 -20.81
CA SER A 72 -13.99 7.16 -20.53
C SER A 72 -12.81 6.50 -21.25
N GLY A 73 -12.98 5.29 -21.78
CA GLY A 73 -11.87 4.53 -22.37
C GLY A 73 -10.86 3.98 -21.35
N GLU A 74 -11.05 4.24 -20.05
CA GLU A 74 -10.14 3.79 -18.97
C GLU A 74 -9.96 2.27 -18.97
N TRP A 75 -11.04 1.52 -19.25
CA TRP A 75 -10.97 0.06 -19.35
C TRP A 75 -10.12 -0.39 -20.55
N ALA A 76 -10.24 0.27 -21.69
CA ALA A 76 -9.44 -0.03 -22.87
C ALA A 76 -7.96 0.29 -22.60
N ALA A 77 -7.68 1.44 -21.99
CA ALA A 77 -6.33 1.83 -21.57
C ALA A 77 -5.72 0.83 -20.60
N PHE A 78 -6.47 0.38 -19.59
CA PHE A 78 -6.04 -0.68 -18.66
C PHE A 78 -5.72 -1.98 -19.39
N ARG A 79 -6.62 -2.45 -20.27
CA ARG A 79 -6.42 -3.69 -21.05
C ARG A 79 -5.18 -3.61 -21.94
N THR A 80 -4.92 -2.46 -22.55
CA THR A 80 -3.71 -2.21 -23.32
C THR A 80 -2.48 -2.25 -22.42
N ALA A 81 -2.51 -1.58 -21.26
CA ALA A 81 -1.38 -1.51 -20.34
C ALA A 81 -1.03 -2.89 -19.73
N ILE A 82 -2.01 -3.64 -19.23
CA ILE A 82 -1.79 -4.96 -18.63
C ILE A 82 -1.38 -6.01 -19.68
N GLY A 83 -1.79 -5.82 -20.94
CA GLY A 83 -1.47 -6.70 -22.07
C GLY A 83 -0.27 -6.25 -22.89
N ALA A 84 0.40 -5.16 -22.53
CA ALA A 84 1.44 -4.52 -23.33
C ALA A 84 2.67 -5.43 -23.57
N ARG A 85 2.95 -6.32 -22.63
CA ARG A 85 4.09 -7.25 -22.68
C ARG A 85 3.76 -8.59 -22.04
N PRO A 86 4.43 -9.67 -22.45
CA PRO A 86 4.35 -10.95 -21.75
C PRO A 86 5.07 -10.88 -20.39
N TYR A 87 4.57 -11.66 -19.43
CA TYR A 87 5.13 -11.85 -18.10
C TYR A 87 5.52 -13.30 -17.90
N ASP A 88 6.65 -13.53 -17.21
CA ASP A 88 7.09 -14.87 -16.82
C ASP A 88 6.15 -15.46 -15.75
N ALA A 89 5.58 -14.60 -14.90
CA ALA A 89 4.53 -14.94 -13.95
C ALA A 89 3.60 -13.76 -13.71
N VAL A 90 2.31 -14.04 -13.52
CA VAL A 90 1.31 -13.10 -13.00
C VAL A 90 0.87 -13.61 -11.64
N ILE A 91 1.00 -12.80 -10.60
CA ILE A 91 0.68 -13.19 -9.22
C ILE A 91 -0.51 -12.37 -8.72
N ASP A 92 -1.68 -13.00 -8.58
CA ASP A 92 -2.79 -12.44 -7.81
C ASP A 92 -2.58 -12.71 -6.32
N ALA A 93 -2.04 -11.71 -5.63
CA ALA A 93 -1.83 -11.72 -4.18
C ALA A 93 -3.02 -11.14 -3.40
N GLN A 94 -4.09 -10.76 -4.09
CA GLN A 94 -5.30 -10.22 -3.50
C GLN A 94 -6.29 -11.34 -3.13
N GLY A 95 -6.47 -12.32 -4.00
CA GLY A 95 -7.32 -13.48 -3.75
C GLY A 95 -8.82 -13.16 -3.74
N LEU A 96 -9.25 -12.21 -4.58
CA LEU A 96 -10.65 -11.80 -4.75
C LEU A 96 -11.11 -12.04 -6.20
N LEU A 97 -12.40 -12.25 -6.43
CA LEU A 97 -12.95 -12.48 -7.77
C LEU A 97 -12.67 -11.30 -8.71
N LYS A 98 -12.79 -10.06 -8.19
CA LYS A 98 -12.50 -8.85 -8.96
C LYS A 98 -11.03 -8.74 -9.37
N SER A 99 -10.09 -9.15 -8.52
CA SER A 99 -8.66 -9.10 -8.84
C SER A 99 -8.30 -10.18 -9.84
N ALA A 100 -8.84 -11.38 -9.66
CA ALA A 100 -8.63 -12.50 -10.56
C ALA A 100 -9.16 -12.18 -11.97
N TRP A 101 -10.31 -11.49 -12.03
CA TRP A 101 -10.89 -11.01 -13.27
C TRP A 101 -10.04 -9.92 -13.95
N LEU A 102 -9.33 -9.06 -13.21
CA LEU A 102 -8.36 -8.13 -13.79
C LEU A 102 -7.15 -8.90 -14.33
N ALA A 103 -6.58 -9.78 -13.49
CA ALA A 103 -5.37 -10.54 -13.77
C ALA A 103 -5.47 -11.41 -15.03
N ARG A 104 -6.65 -11.95 -15.36
CA ARG A 104 -6.86 -12.78 -16.57
C ARG A 104 -6.58 -12.07 -17.90
N HIS A 105 -6.48 -10.73 -17.91
CA HIS A 105 -6.16 -9.96 -19.12
C HIS A 105 -4.66 -9.80 -19.34
N ALA A 106 -3.84 -10.18 -18.37
CA ALA A 106 -2.40 -10.20 -18.49
C ALA A 106 -1.94 -11.37 -19.38
N ARG A 107 -0.77 -11.22 -20.00
CA ARG A 107 -0.16 -12.24 -20.85
C ARG A 107 0.90 -13.01 -20.07
N GLY A 108 0.53 -14.08 -19.39
CA GLY A 108 1.47 -14.93 -18.65
C GLY A 108 0.76 -16.01 -17.82
N PRO A 109 1.51 -16.97 -17.24
CA PRO A 109 0.92 -17.95 -16.34
C PRO A 109 0.39 -17.24 -15.08
N LEU A 110 -0.87 -17.48 -14.74
CA LEU A 110 -1.54 -16.84 -13.60
C LEU A 110 -1.44 -17.72 -12.34
N HIS A 111 -0.80 -17.18 -11.32
CA HIS A 111 -0.58 -17.74 -10.00
C HIS A 111 -1.51 -17.05 -8.99
N GLY A 112 -2.04 -17.82 -8.05
CA GLY A 112 -2.79 -17.27 -6.93
C GLY A 112 -3.08 -18.31 -5.86
N LEU A 113 -3.80 -17.89 -4.84
CA LEU A 113 -4.18 -18.76 -3.72
C LEU A 113 -5.19 -19.82 -4.15
N ASP A 114 -5.06 -21.03 -3.61
CA ASP A 114 -6.02 -22.11 -3.83
C ASP A 114 -7.37 -21.85 -3.14
N ARG A 115 -8.35 -22.73 -3.38
CA ARG A 115 -9.72 -22.61 -2.85
C ARG A 115 -9.77 -22.59 -1.31
N ARG A 116 -8.80 -23.22 -0.64
CA ARG A 116 -8.74 -23.28 0.84
C ARG A 116 -8.04 -22.07 1.44
N SER A 117 -7.23 -21.35 0.66
CA SER A 117 -6.36 -20.28 1.11
C SER A 117 -6.85 -18.89 0.68
N ALA A 118 -7.59 -18.79 -0.43
CA ALA A 118 -8.10 -17.53 -0.96
C ALA A 118 -9.22 -16.96 -0.08
N ARG A 119 -9.30 -15.63 0.01
CA ARG A 119 -10.36 -14.93 0.74
C ARG A 119 -11.73 -15.12 0.07
N GLU A 120 -11.77 -15.13 -1.26
CA GLU A 120 -12.93 -15.54 -2.04
C GLU A 120 -12.57 -16.83 -2.81
N PRO A 121 -13.01 -18.02 -2.36
CA PRO A 121 -12.59 -19.30 -2.94
C PRO A 121 -12.80 -19.43 -4.45
N LEU A 122 -13.81 -18.76 -5.00
CA LEU A 122 -14.11 -18.76 -6.44
C LEU A 122 -13.03 -18.08 -7.29
N ALA A 123 -12.22 -17.20 -6.71
CA ALA A 123 -11.09 -16.57 -7.41
C ALA A 123 -10.08 -17.63 -7.91
N SER A 124 -9.94 -18.75 -7.17
CA SER A 124 -9.02 -19.84 -7.52
C SER A 124 -9.32 -20.51 -8.88
N LEU A 125 -10.55 -20.37 -9.39
CA LEU A 125 -10.95 -20.90 -10.69
C LEU A 125 -10.24 -20.21 -11.85
N PHE A 126 -9.78 -18.97 -11.67
CA PHE A 126 -9.07 -18.20 -12.70
C PHE A 126 -7.59 -18.57 -12.78
N TYR A 127 -7.03 -19.16 -11.72
CA TYR A 127 -5.59 -19.38 -11.62
C TYR A 127 -5.18 -20.70 -12.26
N ARG A 128 -4.16 -20.64 -13.11
CA ARG A 128 -3.50 -21.83 -13.68
C ARG A 128 -2.67 -22.54 -12.62
N HIS A 129 -1.93 -21.77 -11.81
CA HIS A 129 -1.11 -22.28 -10.71
C HIS A 129 -1.73 -21.86 -9.38
N ARG A 130 -2.13 -22.84 -8.58
CA ARG A 130 -2.84 -22.64 -7.31
C ARG A 130 -1.93 -23.01 -6.15
N HIS A 131 -1.75 -22.09 -5.22
CA HIS A 131 -0.83 -22.25 -4.10
C HIS A 131 -1.60 -22.32 -2.80
N CYS A 132 -1.37 -23.40 -2.04
CA CYS A 132 -1.90 -23.53 -0.69
C CYS A 132 -1.05 -22.68 0.27
N VAL A 133 -1.66 -21.72 0.97
CA VAL A 133 -0.99 -20.87 1.96
C VAL A 133 -1.89 -20.79 3.19
N ALA A 134 -1.43 -21.40 4.28
CA ALA A 134 -2.22 -21.61 5.48
C ALA A 134 -2.84 -20.31 6.03
N TRP A 135 -4.09 -20.43 6.48
CA TRP A 135 -4.72 -19.42 7.34
C TRP A 135 -4.09 -19.44 8.74
N GLY A 136 -4.29 -18.35 9.50
CA GLY A 136 -3.73 -18.20 10.85
C GLY A 136 -2.31 -17.62 10.90
N ARG A 137 -1.68 -17.38 9.75
CA ARG A 137 -0.41 -16.64 9.64
C ARG A 137 -0.64 -15.15 9.43
N HIS A 138 0.32 -14.32 9.85
CA HIS A 138 0.30 -12.88 9.59
C HIS A 138 0.22 -12.58 8.08
N ALA A 139 -0.49 -11.52 7.69
CA ALA A 139 -0.76 -11.20 6.30
C ALA A 139 0.51 -11.06 5.44
N VAL A 140 1.55 -10.40 5.97
CA VAL A 140 2.86 -10.26 5.31
C VAL A 140 3.48 -11.62 5.00
N LEU A 141 3.51 -12.53 5.97
CA LEU A 141 4.10 -13.86 5.79
C LEU A 141 3.34 -14.67 4.73
N ARG A 142 2.01 -14.56 4.69
CA ARG A 142 1.19 -15.23 3.67
C ARG A 142 1.52 -14.75 2.26
N VAL A 143 1.74 -13.44 2.07
CA VAL A 143 2.10 -12.89 0.75
C VAL A 143 3.52 -13.30 0.36
N ARG A 144 4.48 -13.27 1.30
CA ARG A 144 5.85 -13.76 1.06
C ARG A 144 5.87 -15.23 0.66
N GLU A 145 5.09 -16.06 1.36
CA GLU A 145 4.96 -17.49 1.04
C GLU A 145 4.33 -17.73 -0.34
N LEU A 146 3.31 -16.93 -0.72
CA LEU A 146 2.73 -17.00 -2.06
C LEU A 146 3.78 -16.69 -3.14
N PHE A 147 4.59 -15.65 -2.96
CA PHE A 147 5.64 -15.28 -3.92
C PHE A 147 6.72 -16.36 -4.00
N ALA A 148 7.19 -16.87 -2.87
CA ALA A 148 8.15 -17.96 -2.79
C ALA A 148 7.70 -19.19 -3.59
N ARG A 149 6.44 -19.62 -3.37
CA ARG A 149 5.85 -20.76 -4.10
C ARG A 149 5.60 -20.45 -5.58
N ALA A 150 5.19 -19.23 -5.91
CA ALA A 150 4.89 -18.85 -7.28
C ALA A 150 6.13 -18.70 -8.15
N LEU A 151 7.24 -18.22 -7.57
CA LEU A 151 8.49 -17.94 -8.26
C LEU A 151 9.56 -19.02 -8.06
N GLY A 152 9.29 -20.03 -7.23
CA GLY A 152 10.14 -21.21 -7.08
C GLY A 152 11.39 -20.98 -6.23
N TYR A 153 11.35 -20.08 -5.25
CA TYR A 153 12.45 -19.87 -4.29
C TYR A 153 12.06 -20.26 -2.86
N ALA A 154 13.05 -20.53 -2.02
CA ALA A 154 12.81 -20.87 -0.61
C ALA A 154 12.44 -19.61 0.19
N LEU A 155 11.36 -19.69 0.97
CA LEU A 155 10.99 -18.60 1.88
C LEU A 155 12.14 -18.34 2.87
N PRO A 156 12.63 -17.10 3.01
CA PRO A 156 13.74 -16.80 3.91
C PRO A 156 13.47 -17.25 5.35
N ALA A 157 14.49 -17.76 6.06
CA ALA A 157 14.34 -18.28 7.42
C ALA A 157 13.94 -17.19 8.43
N ASP A 158 14.37 -15.95 8.19
CA ASP A 158 13.97 -14.77 8.96
C ASP A 158 12.52 -14.34 8.71
N ALA A 159 11.83 -14.94 7.74
CA ALA A 159 10.46 -14.55 7.40
C ALA A 159 9.46 -14.76 8.52
N ALA A 160 9.71 -15.76 9.37
CA ALA A 160 8.88 -16.09 10.52
C ALA A 160 9.29 -15.32 11.80
N ALA A 161 10.48 -14.71 11.84
CA ALA A 161 11.00 -14.04 13.04
C ALA A 161 10.25 -12.75 13.42
N GLY A 162 9.32 -12.30 12.56
CA GLY A 162 8.40 -11.21 12.87
C GLY A 162 9.07 -9.83 12.86
N PHE A 163 8.24 -8.79 12.78
CA PHE A 163 8.62 -7.40 13.01
C PHE A 163 8.81 -7.14 14.52
N GLY A 164 9.56 -8.01 15.20
CA GLY A 164 9.84 -7.89 16.64
C GLY A 164 10.95 -6.87 16.93
N ASN A 165 11.03 -6.43 18.19
CA ASN A 165 11.97 -5.43 18.75
C ASN A 165 13.48 -5.77 18.64
N GLY A 166 13.87 -6.75 17.82
CA GLY A 166 15.28 -6.97 17.45
C GLY A 166 15.68 -6.03 16.32
N ALA A 167 16.93 -5.57 16.33
CA ALA A 167 17.46 -4.71 15.27
C ALA A 167 17.14 -5.33 13.89
N PRO A 168 16.47 -4.60 12.98
CA PRO A 168 16.07 -5.17 11.71
C PRO A 168 17.32 -5.52 10.91
N ALA A 169 17.46 -6.81 10.56
CA ALA A 169 18.22 -7.17 9.37
C ALA A 169 17.61 -6.36 8.20
N ALA A 170 18.41 -5.52 7.55
CA ALA A 170 18.15 -4.78 6.31
C ALA A 170 16.67 -4.56 5.93
N ASP A 171 16.21 -3.29 5.96
CA ASP A 171 14.85 -2.83 5.60
C ASP A 171 13.99 -3.90 4.88
N PRO A 172 13.12 -4.62 5.62
CA PRO A 172 12.37 -5.72 5.04
C PRO A 172 11.39 -5.24 3.96
N TYR A 173 11.01 -3.96 3.95
CA TYR A 173 10.11 -3.39 2.95
C TYR A 173 10.83 -2.93 1.68
N GLY A 174 12.17 -2.86 1.68
CA GLY A 174 12.96 -2.50 0.50
C GLY A 174 12.61 -1.13 -0.08
N LEU A 175 12.23 -0.18 0.78
CA LEU A 175 11.78 1.14 0.37
C LEU A 175 12.98 2.04 0.06
N ASP A 176 12.96 2.64 -1.13
CA ASP A 176 13.94 3.64 -1.53
C ASP A 176 13.47 5.02 -1.02
N ARG A 177 14.08 5.49 0.08
CA ARG A 177 13.75 6.78 0.67
C ARG A 177 13.89 7.93 -0.33
N ALA A 178 14.88 7.88 -1.24
CA ALA A 178 15.04 8.94 -2.23
C ALA A 178 13.83 8.99 -3.18
N ARG A 179 13.25 7.85 -3.54
CA ARG A 179 12.01 7.78 -4.35
C ARG A 179 10.78 8.28 -3.60
N VAL A 180 10.67 7.97 -2.31
CA VAL A 180 9.59 8.51 -1.46
C VAL A 180 9.69 10.04 -1.43
N MET A 181 10.89 10.57 -1.14
CA MET A 181 11.12 12.01 -1.06
C MET A 181 11.03 12.74 -2.41
N ALA A 182 11.29 12.07 -3.53
CA ALA A 182 11.05 12.65 -4.85
C ALA A 182 9.55 12.82 -5.15
N GLY A 183 8.71 11.92 -4.62
CA GLY A 183 7.26 11.97 -4.78
C GLY A 183 6.53 12.94 -3.84
N SER A 184 7.20 13.41 -2.77
CA SER A 184 6.60 14.31 -1.78
C SER A 184 6.48 15.77 -2.26
N GLY A 185 7.07 16.13 -3.41
CA GLY A 185 7.06 17.51 -3.92
C GLY A 185 7.59 18.53 -2.91
N ASP A 186 7.06 19.75 -2.94
CA ASP A 186 7.36 20.82 -1.98
C ASP A 186 6.79 20.58 -0.56
N ALA A 187 6.42 19.35 -0.17
CA ALA A 187 5.96 19.08 1.19
C ALA A 187 6.98 19.53 2.26
N ARG A 188 8.27 19.55 1.93
CA ARG A 188 9.35 20.13 2.76
C ARG A 188 9.27 21.66 2.91
N ASN A 189 8.61 22.34 1.98
CA ASN A 189 8.48 23.80 1.92
C ASN A 189 7.10 24.30 2.39
N THR A 190 6.34 23.47 3.10
CA THR A 190 5.07 23.87 3.73
C THR A 190 5.22 24.92 4.84
N GLY A 191 6.44 25.43 5.09
CA GLY A 191 6.77 26.29 6.23
C GLY A 191 6.79 25.55 7.57
N ILE A 192 6.52 24.23 7.56
CA ILE A 192 6.35 23.41 8.77
C ILE A 192 7.70 22.96 9.36
N SER A 193 8.80 23.13 8.60
CA SER A 193 10.18 23.09 9.11
C SER A 193 10.68 24.44 9.65
N ALA A 194 9.79 25.40 9.92
CA ALA A 194 10.17 26.59 10.67
C ALA A 194 10.52 26.19 12.12
N ALA A 195 11.82 26.21 12.42
CA ALA A 195 12.41 26.25 13.75
C ALA A 195 12.49 24.93 14.56
N GLY A 196 13.15 23.88 14.04
CA GLY A 196 13.91 22.89 14.84
C GLY A 196 13.22 22.14 15.99
N ALA A 197 11.93 22.37 16.23
CA ALA A 197 11.18 21.81 17.34
C ALA A 197 10.76 20.39 16.98
N PRO A 198 10.90 19.43 17.91
CA PRO A 198 10.48 18.07 17.66
C PRO A 198 8.96 18.04 17.51
N TYR A 199 8.47 17.14 16.65
CA TYR A 199 7.05 17.07 16.32
C TYR A 199 6.52 15.64 16.40
N LEU A 200 5.20 15.53 16.55
CA LEU A 200 4.43 14.30 16.55
C LEU A 200 3.41 14.34 15.40
N VAL A 201 3.22 13.22 14.72
CA VAL A 201 2.15 13.08 13.71
C VAL A 201 1.03 12.23 14.29
N PHE A 202 -0.17 12.81 14.38
CA PHE A 202 -1.34 12.13 14.93
C PHE A 202 -2.21 11.57 13.81
N LEU A 203 -2.09 10.27 13.54
CA LEU A 203 -2.90 9.55 12.57
C LEU A 203 -4.29 9.23 13.15
N HIS A 204 -5.21 10.20 13.12
CA HIS A 204 -6.55 10.08 13.69
C HIS A 204 -7.60 9.47 12.73
N GLY A 205 -7.28 9.39 11.43
CA GLY A 205 -8.18 8.85 10.40
C GLY A 205 -8.22 7.32 10.38
N THR A 206 -9.42 6.74 10.34
CA THR A 206 -9.63 5.30 10.16
C THR A 206 -10.94 5.02 9.43
N THR A 207 -11.09 3.81 8.87
CA THR A 207 -12.25 3.47 8.03
C THR A 207 -13.52 3.15 8.81
N TRP A 208 -13.39 2.65 10.06
CA TRP A 208 -14.53 2.19 10.85
C TRP A 208 -14.77 3.13 12.02
N ASP A 209 -15.99 3.59 12.21
CA ASP A 209 -16.35 4.51 13.30
C ASP A 209 -15.94 3.96 14.66
N THR A 210 -16.12 2.66 14.89
CA THR A 210 -15.74 1.96 16.13
C THR A 210 -14.23 1.89 16.40
N LYS A 211 -13.39 2.22 15.40
CA LYS A 211 -11.93 2.28 15.56
C LYS A 211 -11.43 3.69 15.83
N HIS A 212 -12.31 4.71 15.79
CA HIS A 212 -11.90 6.05 16.13
C HIS A 212 -11.66 6.17 17.64
N TRP A 213 -10.53 6.77 17.99
CA TRP A 213 -10.35 7.28 19.34
C TRP A 213 -11.13 8.61 19.46
N PRO A 214 -11.88 8.83 20.56
CA PRO A 214 -12.69 10.04 20.74
C PRO A 214 -11.91 11.33 20.54
N GLU A 215 -12.52 12.31 19.86
CA GLU A 215 -11.89 13.59 19.52
C GLU A 215 -11.43 14.36 20.77
N THR A 216 -12.19 14.28 21.86
CA THR A 216 -11.83 14.88 23.15
C THR A 216 -10.51 14.35 23.69
N TYR A 217 -10.22 13.06 23.50
CA TYR A 217 -8.98 12.47 23.96
C TYR A 217 -7.80 12.82 23.04
N TRP A 218 -8.02 12.91 21.73
CA TRP A 218 -7.03 13.45 20.80
C TRP A 218 -6.65 14.88 21.16
N HIS A 219 -7.63 15.74 21.45
CA HIS A 219 -7.40 17.12 21.84
C HIS A 219 -6.62 17.22 23.17
N GLN A 220 -7.01 16.46 24.20
CA GLN A 220 -6.28 16.40 25.47
C GLN A 220 -4.83 15.90 25.31
N LEU A 221 -4.60 14.94 24.41
CA LEU A 221 -3.26 14.45 24.11
C LEU A 221 -2.44 15.52 23.37
N ALA A 222 -3.05 16.24 22.41
CA ALA A 222 -2.41 17.32 21.69
C ALA A 222 -2.03 18.48 22.64
N GLU A 223 -2.91 18.84 23.57
CA GLU A 223 -2.65 19.84 24.60
C GLU A 223 -1.43 19.46 25.45
N ARG A 224 -1.36 18.21 25.94
CA ARG A 224 -0.21 17.70 26.71
C ARG A 224 1.08 17.70 25.89
N ALA A 225 1.01 17.31 24.62
CA ALA A 225 2.18 17.32 23.74
C ALA A 225 2.70 18.75 23.50
N CYS A 226 1.80 19.70 23.22
CA CYS A 226 2.13 21.10 23.03
C CYS A 226 2.72 21.72 24.31
N ALA A 227 2.14 21.43 25.48
CA ALA A 227 2.66 21.88 26.77
C ALA A 227 4.06 21.31 27.08
N ALA A 228 4.37 20.12 26.56
CA ALA A 228 5.69 19.50 26.64
C ALA A 228 6.68 19.99 25.55
N GLY A 229 6.31 21.01 24.75
CA GLY A 229 7.17 21.61 23.74
C GLY A 229 7.18 20.90 22.39
N TRP A 230 6.28 19.92 22.16
CA TRP A 230 6.15 19.24 20.88
C TRP A 230 5.19 19.97 19.96
N GLN A 231 5.52 20.02 18.68
CA GLN A 231 4.55 20.39 17.64
C GLN A 231 3.70 19.16 17.28
N VAL A 232 2.39 19.32 17.10
CA VAL A 232 1.49 18.24 16.67
C VAL A 232 1.03 18.51 15.25
N ARG A 233 1.22 17.53 14.36
CA ARG A 233 0.83 17.59 12.95
C ARG A 233 -0.32 16.62 12.69
N LEU A 234 -1.39 17.12 12.08
CA LEU A 234 -2.62 16.36 11.83
C LEU A 234 -2.86 16.22 10.31
N PRO A 235 -2.51 15.08 9.69
CA PRO A 235 -2.79 14.79 8.29
C PRO A 235 -4.26 14.41 8.08
N TRP A 236 -4.76 14.61 6.86
CA TRP A 236 -6.12 14.24 6.47
C TRP A 236 -6.18 13.84 5.00
N GLY A 237 -7.14 12.97 4.65
CA GLY A 237 -7.40 12.52 3.28
C GLY A 237 -8.82 12.79 2.78
N SER A 238 -9.74 13.20 3.68
CA SER A 238 -11.13 13.53 3.35
C SER A 238 -11.60 14.79 4.07
N ALA A 239 -12.69 15.41 3.58
CA ALA A 239 -13.27 16.61 4.22
C ALA A 239 -13.66 16.36 5.68
N ALA A 240 -14.26 15.20 5.98
CA ALA A 240 -14.61 14.82 7.35
C ALA A 240 -13.39 14.65 8.26
N GLU A 241 -12.26 14.17 7.73
CA GLU A 241 -11.00 14.11 8.47
C GLU A 241 -10.38 15.49 8.66
N HIS A 242 -10.48 16.38 7.68
CA HIS A 242 -10.02 17.77 7.80
C HIS A 242 -10.75 18.51 8.92
N GLU A 243 -12.09 18.48 8.90
CA GLU A 243 -12.91 19.12 9.94
C GLU A 243 -12.61 18.53 11.32
N ARG A 244 -12.34 17.21 11.39
CA ARG A 244 -11.90 16.56 12.63
C ARG A 244 -10.55 17.07 13.10
N ALA A 245 -9.58 17.19 12.20
CA ALA A 245 -8.25 17.72 12.50
C ALA A 245 -8.34 19.17 13.03
N GLU A 246 -9.19 20.00 12.43
CA GLU A 246 -9.45 21.37 12.89
C GLU A 246 -10.00 21.40 14.32
N ARG A 247 -10.97 20.53 14.63
CA ARG A 247 -11.50 20.41 16.00
C ARG A 247 -10.47 19.91 17.00
N ILE A 248 -9.59 18.98 16.61
CA ILE A 248 -8.51 18.50 17.47
C ILE A 248 -7.48 19.61 17.73
N ALA A 249 -7.14 20.41 16.74
CA ALA A 249 -6.14 21.49 16.84
C ALA A 249 -6.68 22.80 17.46
N ALA A 250 -8.00 22.94 17.60
CA ALA A 250 -8.65 24.19 18.00
C ALA A 250 -8.09 24.74 19.32
N GLY A 251 -7.61 25.98 19.32
CA GLY A 251 -7.08 26.66 20.52
C GLY A 251 -5.67 26.24 20.94
N LEU A 252 -4.98 25.38 20.17
CA LEU A 252 -3.62 24.91 20.47
C LEU A 252 -2.60 25.50 19.48
N PRO A 253 -1.78 26.51 19.86
CA PRO A 253 -0.79 27.11 18.96
C PRO A 253 0.27 26.14 18.45
N GLY A 254 0.55 25.06 19.20
CA GLY A 254 1.49 24.01 18.81
C GLY A 254 0.88 22.86 18.00
N ALA A 255 -0.41 22.91 17.65
CA ALA A 255 -1.06 21.91 16.83
C ALA A 255 -1.44 22.49 15.46
N GLN A 256 -1.01 21.82 14.40
CA GLN A 256 -1.21 22.25 13.02
C GLN A 256 -1.93 21.18 12.20
N VAL A 257 -3.01 21.59 11.56
CA VAL A 257 -3.64 20.83 10.49
C VAL A 257 -2.78 20.97 9.24
N LEU A 258 -2.32 19.85 8.69
CA LEU A 258 -1.47 19.86 7.51
C LEU A 258 -2.28 20.30 6.28
N PRO A 259 -1.65 20.90 5.25
CA PRO A 259 -2.29 21.06 3.96
C PRO A 259 -2.65 19.68 3.37
N ARG A 260 -3.45 19.67 2.30
CA ARG A 260 -3.73 18.41 1.62
C ARG A 260 -2.45 17.83 1.01
N LEU A 261 -2.04 16.65 1.47
CA LEU A 261 -0.81 15.98 1.03
C LEU A 261 -1.12 14.74 0.17
N THR A 262 -0.15 14.35 -0.66
CA THR A 262 -0.09 13.03 -1.30
C THR A 262 0.33 11.96 -0.29
N LEU A 263 0.28 10.67 -0.67
CA LEU A 263 0.79 9.61 0.21
C LEU A 263 2.29 9.77 0.48
N ALA A 264 3.07 10.12 -0.56
CA ALA A 264 4.47 10.45 -0.39
C ALA A 264 4.69 11.69 0.50
N GLY A 265 3.81 12.69 0.39
CA GLY A 265 3.83 13.87 1.27
C GLY A 265 3.64 13.50 2.73
N VAL A 266 2.64 12.68 3.06
CA VAL A 266 2.43 12.20 4.45
C VAL A 266 3.59 11.32 4.91
N ALA A 267 4.13 10.44 4.05
CA ALA A 267 5.28 9.59 4.39
C ALA A 267 6.58 10.39 4.61
N ALA A 268 6.70 11.56 4.00
CA ALA A 268 7.83 12.48 4.22
C ALA A 268 7.75 13.20 5.58
N GLU A 269 6.59 13.23 6.22
CA GLU A 269 6.36 13.77 7.57
C GLU A 269 6.66 12.74 8.67
N THR A 270 7.10 11.53 8.34
CA THR A 270 7.37 10.44 9.31
C THR A 270 8.78 9.88 9.18
#